data_AF-A0A5D0VJK8-F1
#
_entry.id   AF-A0A5D0VJK8-F1
#
_cell.length_a   1.000
_cell.length_b   1.000
_cell.length_c   1.000
_cell.angle_alpha   90.00
_cell.angle_beta   90.00
_cell.angle_gamma   90.00
#
_symmetry.space_group_name_H-M   'P 1'
#
loop_
_entity.id
_entity.type
_entity.pdbx_description
1 polymer ?
#
loop_
_entity_poly.entity_id
_entity_poly.type
_entity_poly.pdbx_seq_one_letter_code
_entity_poly.pdbx_strand_id
1 'polypeptide(L)'
;MKHGVTQTLYSYWDNLRGVRPAPNRSEVDPGEIRSLLGDTFILETKSHTDVRYRLAGTRLCSAHCRELKGRDFLRGWGPKDREALESLIAAITEDAAAAVIGVNGHTERGQILQMEMLLVPLNVPGEGRIRILGSCTPMEKPYWLGLHPILKQSVSSLRLVWPDERPFFLDANNSVNPILPRFTAEGLAMPTPPLPQGAERKVGHLTVYSGGKT
;
A
#
# COMPACT_ATOMS: atom_id res chain seq x y z
N MET A 1 -5.63 -6.58 -7.85
CA MET A 1 -5.01 -6.46 -9.18
C MET A 1 -5.92 -7.16 -10.16
N LYS A 2 -6.57 -6.40 -11.05
CA LYS A 2 -7.54 -6.90 -12.01
C LYS A 2 -6.95 -7.06 -13.40
N HIS A 3 -5.94 -6.25 -13.75
CA HIS A 3 -5.34 -6.26 -15.08
C HIS A 3 -4.09 -7.15 -15.13
N GLY A 4 -3.93 -7.91 -16.23
CA GLY A 4 -2.82 -8.84 -16.40
C GLY A 4 -1.45 -8.17 -16.36
N VAL A 5 -1.31 -6.97 -16.95
CA VAL A 5 -0.05 -6.20 -16.91
C VAL A 5 0.37 -5.87 -15.49
N THR A 6 -0.57 -5.44 -14.65
CA THR A 6 -0.32 -5.13 -13.24
C THR A 6 0.16 -6.37 -12.49
N GLN A 7 -0.49 -7.51 -12.71
CA GLN A 7 -0.11 -8.78 -12.09
C GLN A 7 1.29 -9.22 -12.54
N THR A 8 1.57 -9.21 -13.84
CA THR A 8 2.88 -9.59 -14.38
C THR A 8 4.00 -8.68 -13.87
N LEU A 9 3.77 -7.36 -13.84
CA LEU A 9 4.78 -6.42 -13.33
C LEU A 9 5.03 -6.59 -11.84
N TYR A 10 3.97 -6.81 -11.05
CA TYR A 10 4.10 -7.08 -9.63
C TYR A 10 4.86 -8.38 -9.37
N SER A 11 4.51 -9.48 -10.03
CA SER A 11 5.22 -10.76 -9.89
C SER A 11 6.69 -10.65 -10.29
N TYR A 12 7.00 -9.92 -11.37
CA TYR A 12 8.38 -9.63 -11.76
C TYR A 12 9.14 -8.87 -10.65
N TRP A 13 8.54 -7.80 -10.12
CA TRP A 13 9.15 -7.01 -9.05
C TRP A 13 9.34 -7.82 -7.75
N ASP A 14 8.34 -8.63 -7.37
CA ASP A 14 8.38 -9.47 -6.19
C ASP A 14 9.46 -10.56 -6.31
N ASN A 15 9.61 -11.16 -7.49
CA ASN A 15 10.70 -12.09 -7.77
C ASN A 15 12.08 -11.43 -7.66
N LEU A 16 12.24 -10.19 -8.14
CA LEU A 16 13.50 -9.45 -8.05
C LEU A 16 13.85 -9.08 -6.59
N ARG A 17 12.87 -8.62 -5.81
CA ARG A 17 13.15 -8.18 -4.43
C ARG A 17 13.58 -9.37 -3.57
N GLY A 18 13.02 -10.56 -3.81
CA GLY A 18 13.20 -11.73 -2.97
C GLY A 18 12.73 -11.43 -1.54
N VAL A 19 13.62 -11.57 -0.56
CA VAL A 19 13.34 -11.28 0.86
C VAL A 19 13.57 -9.81 1.25
N ARG A 20 14.01 -8.96 0.31
CA ARG A 20 14.31 -7.55 0.58
C ARG A 20 13.03 -6.71 0.49
N PRO A 21 13.00 -5.53 1.14
CA PRO A 21 11.87 -4.61 1.00
C PRO A 21 11.67 -4.13 -0.45
N ALA A 22 12.76 -3.90 -1.18
CA ALA A 22 12.71 -3.48 -2.59
C ALA A 22 13.97 -3.96 -3.33
N PRO A 23 13.87 -4.27 -4.64
CA PRO A 23 15.02 -4.58 -5.47
C PRO A 23 15.81 -3.32 -5.82
N ASN A 24 17.09 -3.47 -6.14
CA ASN A 24 17.85 -2.33 -6.67
C ASN A 24 17.40 -2.00 -8.09
N ARG A 25 17.40 -0.72 -8.45
CA ARG A 25 17.09 -0.27 -9.81
C ARG A 25 17.99 -0.92 -10.86
N SER A 26 19.26 -1.17 -10.54
CA SER A 26 20.22 -1.82 -11.45
C SER A 26 19.83 -3.26 -11.82
N GLU A 27 19.01 -3.92 -11.01
CA GLU A 27 18.55 -5.30 -11.23
C GLU A 27 17.34 -5.36 -12.18
N VAL A 28 16.67 -4.23 -12.42
CA VAL A 28 15.53 -4.17 -13.34
C VAL A 28 16.03 -4.21 -14.78
N ASP A 29 15.94 -5.38 -15.39
CA ASP A 29 16.14 -5.63 -16.82
C ASP A 29 14.87 -5.32 -17.64
N PRO A 30 14.88 -4.28 -18.50
CA PRO A 30 13.75 -3.97 -19.39
C PRO A 30 13.40 -5.08 -20.39
N GLY A 31 14.35 -5.97 -20.71
CA GLY A 31 14.16 -7.09 -21.63
C GLY A 31 13.10 -8.08 -21.15
N GLU A 32 13.12 -8.42 -19.86
CA GLU A 32 12.19 -9.34 -19.21
C GLU A 32 10.73 -8.82 -19.20
N ILE A 33 10.55 -7.50 -19.20
CA ILE A 33 9.22 -6.85 -19.19
C ILE A 33 8.90 -6.13 -20.52
N ARG A 34 9.55 -6.51 -21.62
CA ARG A 34 9.47 -5.80 -22.92
C ARG A 34 8.04 -5.56 -23.40
N SER A 35 7.13 -6.51 -23.19
CA SER A 35 5.72 -6.41 -23.59
C SER A 35 4.93 -5.36 -22.79
N LEU A 36 5.37 -5.07 -21.56
CA LEU A 36 4.75 -4.15 -20.61
C LEU A 36 5.32 -2.72 -20.72
N LEU A 37 6.50 -2.56 -21.33
CA LEU A 37 7.23 -1.28 -21.37
C LEU A 37 6.39 -0.09 -21.87
N GLY A 38 5.46 -0.34 -22.79
CA GLY A 38 4.55 0.69 -23.31
C GLY A 38 3.63 1.30 -22.25
N ASP A 39 3.28 0.55 -21.21
CA ASP A 39 2.38 0.96 -20.13
C ASP A 39 3.12 1.26 -18.81
N THR A 40 4.42 0.96 -18.76
CA THR A 40 5.26 1.19 -17.57
C THR A 40 5.83 2.61 -17.52
N PHE A 41 6.18 3.06 -16.33
CA PHE A 41 6.87 4.31 -16.10
C PHE A 41 7.79 4.20 -14.88
N ILE A 42 8.76 5.11 -14.78
CA ILE A 42 9.59 5.25 -13.59
C ILE A 42 9.40 6.65 -13.06
N LEU A 43 9.03 6.76 -11.79
CA LEU A 43 9.02 8.01 -11.06
C LEU A 43 10.33 8.17 -10.30
N GLU A 44 10.73 9.41 -10.15
CA GLU A 44 11.82 9.85 -9.30
C GLU A 44 11.23 10.85 -8.30
N THR A 45 11.52 10.62 -7.02
CA THR A 45 11.06 11.49 -5.93
C THR A 45 12.24 11.99 -5.11
N LYS A 46 12.17 13.28 -4.76
CA LYS A 46 13.01 13.92 -3.73
C LYS A 46 12.25 14.14 -2.42
N SER A 47 10.93 14.29 -2.54
CA SER A 47 9.97 14.40 -1.46
C SER A 47 8.64 13.82 -1.93
N HIS A 48 7.76 13.49 -0.98
CA HIS A 48 6.42 12.97 -1.26
C HIS A 48 5.57 13.92 -2.12
N THR A 49 5.95 15.19 -2.18
CA THR A 49 5.28 16.27 -2.92
C THR A 49 5.95 16.66 -4.26
N ASP A 50 7.21 16.26 -4.52
CA ASP A 50 7.93 16.47 -5.78
C ASP A 50 8.24 15.10 -6.41
N VAL A 51 7.28 14.63 -7.21
CA VAL A 51 7.33 13.32 -7.86
C VAL A 51 7.27 13.52 -9.36
N ARG A 52 8.30 13.09 -10.07
CA ARG A 52 8.41 13.33 -11.51
C ARG A 52 8.60 12.07 -12.30
N TYR A 53 8.04 12.04 -13.50
CA TYR A 53 8.32 10.98 -14.47
C TYR A 53 9.77 11.07 -14.95
N ARG A 54 10.58 10.06 -14.64
CA ARG A 54 11.92 9.89 -15.22
C ARG A 54 11.84 9.22 -16.59
N LEU A 55 10.93 8.26 -16.72
CA LEU A 55 10.62 7.51 -17.93
C LEU A 55 9.11 7.27 -17.97
N ALA A 56 8.54 7.23 -19.16
CA ALA A 56 7.15 6.87 -19.38
C ALA A 56 7.01 6.10 -20.70
N GLY A 57 6.26 5.01 -20.65
CA GLY A 57 5.98 4.18 -21.80
C GLY A 57 5.18 4.91 -22.87
N THR A 58 5.26 4.44 -24.10
CA THR A 58 4.64 5.08 -25.26
C THR A 58 3.11 5.06 -25.20
N ARG A 59 2.50 3.97 -24.74
CA ARG A 59 1.02 3.88 -24.60
C ARG A 59 0.50 4.82 -23.53
N LEU A 60 1.23 4.97 -22.42
CA LEU A 60 0.91 5.96 -21.40
C LEU A 60 1.03 7.40 -21.94
N CYS A 61 2.12 7.71 -22.65
CA CYS A 61 2.27 9.01 -23.31
C CYS A 61 1.14 9.28 -24.32
N SER A 62 0.72 8.25 -25.08
CA SER A 62 -0.42 8.35 -25.98
C SER A 62 -1.72 8.66 -25.25
N ALA A 63 -2.00 8.02 -24.11
CA ALA A 63 -3.21 8.32 -23.32
C ALA A 63 -3.28 9.79 -22.88
N HIS A 64 -2.14 10.41 -22.58
CA HIS A 64 -2.07 11.83 -22.24
C HIS A 64 -1.87 12.77 -23.45
N CYS A 65 -1.80 12.21 -24.66
CA CYS A 65 -1.42 12.88 -25.92
C CYS A 65 -0.18 13.77 -25.78
N ARG A 66 0.79 13.38 -24.96
CA ARG A 66 2.02 14.13 -24.71
C ARG A 66 3.10 13.27 -24.09
N GLU A 67 4.34 13.70 -24.24
CA GLU A 67 5.45 13.15 -23.48
C GLU A 67 5.32 13.52 -21.99
N LEU A 68 5.43 12.51 -21.13
CA LEU A 68 5.34 12.67 -19.68
C LEU A 68 6.69 12.87 -19.00
N LYS A 69 7.81 12.55 -19.67
CA LYS A 69 9.16 12.68 -19.11
C LYS A 69 9.40 14.09 -18.55
N GLY A 70 9.91 14.15 -17.32
CA GLY A 70 10.19 15.37 -16.56
C GLY A 70 8.96 16.04 -15.95
N ARG A 71 7.74 15.59 -16.23
CA ARG A 71 6.51 16.18 -15.69
C ARG A 71 6.23 15.67 -14.28
N ASP A 72 5.54 16.51 -13.53
CA ASP A 72 4.99 16.20 -12.23
C ASP A 72 3.88 15.14 -12.34
N PHE A 73 4.01 14.06 -11.57
CA PHE A 73 3.05 12.96 -11.46
C PHE A 73 1.75 13.41 -10.77
N LEU A 74 1.85 14.32 -9.80
CA LEU A 74 0.73 14.85 -9.02
C LEU A 74 -0.06 15.93 -9.77
N ARG A 75 0.38 16.29 -10.98
CA ARG A 75 -0.36 17.22 -11.83
C ARG A 75 -1.64 16.58 -12.38
N GLY A 76 -2.76 17.29 -12.25
CA GLY A 76 -4.05 16.90 -12.80
C GLY A 76 -4.93 16.12 -11.82
N TRP A 77 -4.41 15.80 -10.64
CA TRP A 77 -5.19 15.25 -9.53
C TRP A 77 -5.89 16.37 -8.75
N GLY A 78 -7.09 16.09 -8.24
CA GLY A 78 -7.79 17.01 -7.34
C GLY A 78 -7.07 17.14 -6.00
N PRO A 79 -7.34 18.19 -5.19
CA PRO A 79 -6.64 18.41 -3.92
C PRO A 79 -6.70 17.22 -2.95
N LYS A 80 -7.88 16.60 -2.81
CA LYS A 80 -8.08 15.43 -1.94
C LYS A 80 -7.31 14.20 -2.44
N ASP A 81 -7.36 13.95 -3.75
CA ASP A 81 -6.67 12.82 -4.37
C ASP A 81 -5.15 13.01 -4.30
N ARG A 82 -4.68 14.25 -4.44
CA ARG A 82 -3.28 14.61 -4.30
C ARG A 82 -2.76 14.30 -2.90
N GLU A 83 -3.44 14.72 -1.85
CA GLU A 83 -3.06 14.42 -0.46
C GLU A 83 -3.02 12.91 -0.19
N ALA A 84 -3.98 12.16 -0.74
CA ALA A 84 -4.00 10.71 -0.65
C ALA A 84 -2.81 10.06 -1.38
N LEU A 85 -2.45 10.57 -2.57
CA LEU A 85 -1.30 10.09 -3.33
C LEU A 85 0.03 10.45 -2.68
N GLU A 86 0.16 11.65 -2.10
CA GLU A 86 1.35 12.06 -1.34
C GLU A 86 1.56 11.11 -0.14
N SER A 87 0.49 10.82 0.61
CA SER A 87 0.52 9.83 1.70
C SER A 87 0.86 8.42 1.21
N LEU A 88 0.38 8.04 0.02
CA LEU A 88 0.69 6.75 -0.59
C LEU A 88 2.15 6.64 -1.02
N ILE A 89 2.69 7.72 -1.61
CA ILE A 89 4.10 7.81 -1.99
C ILE A 89 4.98 7.70 -0.75
N ALA A 90 4.59 8.31 0.37
CA ALA A 90 5.27 8.13 1.64
C ALA A 90 5.33 6.65 2.06
N ALA A 91 4.20 5.95 2.09
CA ALA A 91 4.17 4.52 2.42
C ALA A 91 5.02 3.64 1.47
N ILE A 92 5.01 3.96 0.16
CA ILE A 92 5.84 3.23 -0.82
C ILE A 92 7.33 3.48 -0.57
N THR A 93 7.71 4.70 -0.25
CA THR A 93 9.11 5.11 -0.17
C THR A 93 9.75 4.83 1.19
N GLU A 94 8.99 4.96 2.27
CA GLU A 94 9.45 4.76 3.66
C GLU A 94 9.30 3.30 4.09
N ASP A 95 8.16 2.67 3.78
CA ASP A 95 7.85 1.32 4.24
C ASP A 95 8.01 0.24 3.14
N ALA A 96 8.49 0.63 1.96
CA ALA A 96 8.63 -0.24 0.80
C ALA A 96 7.33 -0.96 0.39
N ALA A 97 6.18 -0.36 0.66
CA ALA A 97 4.89 -0.94 0.30
C ALA A 97 4.65 -0.92 -1.22
N ALA A 98 3.91 -1.91 -1.73
CA ALA A 98 3.36 -1.86 -3.09
C ALA A 98 1.96 -1.26 -3.05
N ALA A 99 1.56 -0.54 -4.10
CA ALA A 99 0.24 0.08 -4.18
C ALA A 99 -0.47 -0.20 -5.51
N VAL A 100 -1.75 -0.51 -5.43
CA VAL A 100 -2.65 -0.67 -6.59
C VAL A 100 -3.75 0.38 -6.48
N ILE A 101 -3.90 1.18 -7.53
CA ILE A 101 -4.80 2.33 -7.57
C ILE A 101 -5.73 2.15 -8.76
N GLY A 102 -7.03 2.30 -8.53
CA GLY A 102 -7.99 2.55 -9.60
C GLY A 102 -7.98 4.03 -9.94
N VAL A 103 -7.79 4.36 -11.22
CA VAL A 103 -7.69 5.74 -11.69
C VAL A 103 -8.77 6.00 -12.74
N ASN A 104 -9.48 7.10 -12.59
CA ASN A 104 -10.36 7.61 -13.63
C ASN A 104 -9.68 8.81 -14.29
N GLY A 105 -9.31 8.66 -15.56
CA GLY A 105 -8.80 9.74 -16.39
C GLY A 105 -9.96 10.46 -17.07
N HIS A 106 -10.00 11.78 -16.97
CA HIS A 106 -11.04 12.62 -17.55
C HIS A 106 -10.49 13.43 -18.72
N THR A 107 -11.18 13.35 -19.84
CA THR A 107 -10.92 14.21 -21.02
C THR A 107 -11.66 15.53 -20.90
N GLU A 108 -11.33 16.50 -21.76
CA GLU A 108 -12.07 17.77 -21.86
C GLU A 108 -13.56 17.57 -22.20
N ARG A 109 -13.88 16.52 -22.97
CA ARG A 109 -15.23 16.20 -23.43
C ARG A 109 -16.06 15.41 -22.42
N GLY A 110 -15.56 15.26 -21.19
CA GLY A 110 -16.24 14.52 -20.12
C GLY A 110 -16.19 12.99 -20.26
N GLN A 111 -15.43 12.46 -21.23
CA GLN A 111 -15.22 11.02 -21.34
C GLN A 111 -14.28 10.54 -20.23
N ILE A 112 -14.56 9.34 -19.71
CA ILE A 112 -13.81 8.73 -18.61
C ILE A 112 -13.04 7.50 -19.13
N LEU A 113 -11.74 7.46 -18.85
CA LEU A 113 -10.89 6.28 -19.03
C LEU A 113 -10.65 5.64 -17.67
N GLN A 114 -11.19 4.44 -17.45
CA GLN A 114 -10.88 3.65 -16.27
C GLN A 114 -9.53 2.97 -16.46
N MET A 115 -8.63 3.11 -15.49
CA MET A 115 -7.27 2.57 -15.53
C MET A 115 -6.93 1.89 -14.20
N GLU A 116 -6.07 0.88 -14.26
CA GLU A 116 -5.37 0.35 -13.10
C GLU A 116 -3.95 0.88 -13.11
N MET A 117 -3.50 1.37 -11.96
CA MET A 117 -2.13 1.80 -11.75
C MET A 117 -1.48 0.96 -10.66
N LEU A 118 -0.26 0.47 -10.92
CA LEU A 118 0.62 -0.16 -9.94
C LEU A 118 1.76 0.79 -9.64
N LEU A 119 2.15 0.90 -8.38
CA LEU A 119 3.36 1.56 -7.93
C LEU A 119 4.12 0.61 -7.00
N VAL A 120 5.40 0.41 -7.28
CA VAL A 120 6.30 -0.42 -6.46
C VAL A 120 7.65 0.28 -6.29
N PRO A 121 8.28 0.18 -5.10
CA PRO A 121 9.52 0.88 -4.81
C PRO A 121 10.72 0.22 -5.49
N LEU A 122 11.71 1.03 -5.82
CA LEU A 122 13.03 0.62 -6.27
C LEU A 122 14.11 1.35 -5.46
N ASN A 123 15.10 0.59 -5.01
CA ASN A 123 16.26 1.14 -4.31
C ASN A 123 17.29 1.67 -5.30
N VAL A 124 17.87 2.83 -4.99
CA VAL A 124 19.00 3.38 -5.74
C VAL A 124 20.13 3.69 -4.75
N PRO A 125 21.09 2.76 -4.60
CA PRO A 125 22.20 2.96 -3.68
C PRO A 125 22.96 4.26 -3.97
N GLY A 126 23.19 5.08 -2.95
CA GLY A 126 24.09 6.25 -3.02
C GLY A 126 23.54 7.53 -3.67
N GLU A 127 22.36 7.52 -4.31
CA GLU A 127 21.81 8.72 -4.97
C GLU A 127 20.95 9.61 -4.05
N GLY A 128 20.57 9.12 -2.85
CA GLY A 128 19.68 9.84 -1.92
C GLY A 128 18.27 10.09 -2.50
N ARG A 129 17.92 9.42 -3.60
CA ARG A 129 16.63 9.50 -4.29
C ARG A 129 16.01 8.13 -4.37
N ILE A 130 14.70 8.08 -4.20
CA ILE A 130 13.92 6.85 -4.30
C ILE A 130 13.28 6.83 -5.69
N ARG A 131 13.30 5.66 -6.33
CA ARG A 131 12.63 5.45 -7.61
C ARG A 131 11.42 4.58 -7.37
N ILE A 132 10.35 4.87 -8.10
CA ILE A 132 9.13 4.07 -8.07
C ILE A 132 8.92 3.55 -9.48
N LEU A 133 8.87 2.24 -9.64
CA LEU A 133 8.44 1.61 -10.87
C LEU A 133 6.92 1.52 -10.85
N GLY A 134 6.28 1.84 -11.96
CA GLY A 134 4.84 1.71 -12.05
C GLY A 134 4.38 1.26 -13.42
N SER A 135 3.12 0.85 -13.48
CA SER A 135 2.38 0.66 -14.72
C SER A 135 1.05 1.36 -14.61
N CYS A 136 0.55 1.91 -15.71
CA CYS A 136 -0.80 2.44 -15.78
C CYS A 136 -1.45 1.92 -17.05
N THR A 137 -2.47 1.07 -16.90
CA THR A 137 -3.14 0.40 -18.01
C THR A 137 -4.62 0.68 -18.00
N PRO A 138 -5.22 1.03 -19.15
CA PRO A 138 -6.65 1.19 -19.23
C PRO A 138 -7.36 -0.17 -19.16
N MET A 139 -8.50 -0.21 -18.47
CA MET A 139 -9.34 -1.41 -18.36
C MET A 139 -9.97 -1.78 -19.71
N GLU A 140 -10.29 -0.77 -20.51
CA GLU A 140 -10.81 -0.89 -21.86
C GLU A 140 -10.05 0.06 -22.79
N LYS A 141 -9.98 -0.26 -24.07
CA LYS A 141 -9.31 0.58 -25.09
C LYS A 141 -10.35 1.25 -25.98
N PRO A 142 -10.89 2.41 -25.58
CA PRO A 142 -11.87 3.10 -26.40
C PRO A 142 -11.22 3.65 -27.66
N TYR A 143 -12.00 3.81 -28.73
CA TYR A 143 -11.53 4.31 -30.03
C TYR A 143 -10.88 5.71 -29.97
N TRP A 144 -11.20 6.49 -28.95
CA TRP A 144 -10.70 7.85 -28.76
C TRP A 144 -9.40 7.93 -27.96
N LEU A 145 -8.91 6.81 -27.42
CA LEU A 145 -7.66 6.76 -26.68
C LEU A 145 -6.50 7.21 -27.58
N GLY A 146 -5.78 8.25 -27.18
CA GLY A 146 -4.72 8.85 -27.99
C GLY A 146 -5.15 10.02 -28.87
N LEU A 147 -6.46 10.25 -29.04
CA LEU A 147 -7.02 11.41 -29.74
C LEU A 147 -7.43 12.52 -28.77
N HIS A 148 -7.92 12.14 -27.59
CA HIS A 148 -8.36 13.08 -26.56
C HIS A 148 -7.47 12.93 -25.31
N PRO A 149 -6.76 14.00 -24.90
CA PRO A 149 -5.83 13.90 -23.78
C PRO A 149 -6.58 13.72 -22.46
N ILE A 150 -6.05 12.87 -21.58
CA ILE A 150 -6.41 12.87 -20.16
C ILE A 150 -5.85 14.14 -19.51
N LEU A 151 -6.75 15.02 -19.06
CA LEU A 151 -6.42 16.32 -18.47
C LEU A 151 -6.53 16.33 -16.95
N LYS A 152 -7.48 15.57 -16.40
CA LYS A 152 -7.69 15.43 -14.96
C LYS A 152 -7.73 13.95 -14.58
N GLN A 153 -7.35 13.64 -13.36
CA GLN A 153 -7.36 12.29 -12.82
C GLN A 153 -8.00 12.30 -11.44
N SER A 154 -8.70 11.22 -11.11
CA SER A 154 -9.28 11.02 -9.78
C SER A 154 -9.11 9.58 -9.34
N VAL A 155 -8.90 9.37 -8.04
CA VAL A 155 -8.74 8.03 -7.46
C VAL A 155 -10.12 7.40 -7.30
N SER A 156 -10.32 6.22 -7.88
CA SER A 156 -11.55 5.43 -7.71
C SER A 156 -11.41 4.32 -6.68
N SER A 157 -10.19 3.83 -6.46
CA SER A 157 -9.87 2.88 -5.39
C SER A 157 -8.38 2.95 -5.07
N LEU A 158 -8.02 2.63 -3.84
CA LEU A 158 -6.62 2.58 -3.38
C LEU A 158 -6.46 1.33 -2.51
N ARG A 159 -5.40 0.56 -2.78
CA ARG A 159 -5.04 -0.61 -1.99
C ARG A 159 -3.54 -0.68 -1.82
N LEU A 160 -3.09 -0.70 -0.57
CA LEU A 160 -1.73 -1.09 -0.21
C LEU A 160 -1.61 -2.61 -0.18
N VAL A 161 -0.51 -3.11 -0.72
CA VAL A 161 -0.12 -4.52 -0.75
C VAL A 161 1.22 -4.60 -0.04
N TRP A 162 1.20 -5.23 1.14
CA TRP A 162 2.38 -5.50 1.93
C TRP A 162 2.92 -6.86 1.50
N PRO A 163 4.13 -6.92 0.90
CA PRO A 163 4.67 -8.16 0.36
C PRO A 163 5.03 -9.17 1.46
N ASP A 164 5.49 -8.66 2.61
CA ASP A 164 5.76 -9.43 3.81
C ASP A 164 4.63 -9.10 4.81
N GLU A 165 4.05 -10.09 5.48
CA GLU A 165 2.84 -9.91 6.29
C GLU A 165 3.00 -8.78 7.34
N ARG A 166 2.38 -7.63 7.02
CA ARG A 166 2.20 -6.43 7.85
C ARG A 166 3.49 -5.65 8.20
N PRO A 167 3.46 -4.30 8.13
CA PRO A 167 4.55 -3.49 8.65
C PRO A 167 4.63 -3.64 10.17
N PHE A 168 5.85 -3.66 10.71
CA PHE A 168 6.14 -3.73 12.15
C PHE A 168 5.35 -2.70 13.00
N PHE A 169 4.94 -1.58 12.42
CA PHE A 169 4.16 -0.55 13.11
C PHE A 169 2.67 -0.90 13.31
N LEU A 170 2.12 -1.84 12.53
CA LEU A 170 0.75 -2.34 12.71
C LEU A 170 0.66 -3.40 13.83
N ASP A 171 1.80 -3.93 14.30
CA ASP A 171 1.87 -4.80 15.49
C ASP A 171 1.85 -4.01 16.82
N ALA A 172 1.91 -2.68 16.78
CA ALA A 172 1.82 -1.82 17.96
C ALA A 172 0.44 -1.86 18.66
N ASN A 173 -0.56 -2.55 18.08
CA ASN A 173 -1.82 -2.82 18.75
C ASN A 173 -1.83 -4.10 19.61
N ASN A 174 -0.68 -4.75 19.82
CA ASN A 174 -0.58 -5.84 20.80
C ASN A 174 0.59 -5.74 21.80
N SER A 175 0.97 -4.53 22.21
CA SER A 175 1.67 -4.38 23.50
C SER A 175 1.56 -2.97 24.09
N VAL A 176 0.83 -2.90 25.20
CA VAL A 176 1.13 -2.12 26.41
C VAL A 176 1.26 -0.60 26.25
N ASN A 177 0.24 0.13 26.71
CA ASN A 177 0.27 1.58 26.98
C ASN A 177 1.59 2.01 27.68
N PRO A 178 2.38 2.94 27.12
CA PRO A 178 3.69 3.30 27.66
C PRO A 178 3.66 4.38 28.77
N ILE A 179 2.49 4.75 29.31
CA ILE A 179 2.35 5.87 30.28
C ILE A 179 1.94 5.41 31.70
N LEU A 180 1.81 4.12 31.96
CA LEU A 180 1.59 3.64 33.33
C LEU A 180 2.86 2.95 33.86
N PRO A 181 3.45 3.41 34.98
CA PRO A 181 4.47 2.62 35.65
C PRO A 181 3.85 1.27 36.01
N ARG A 182 4.48 0.21 35.49
CA ARG A 182 4.09 -1.17 35.70
C ARG A 182 4.35 -1.49 37.17
N PHE A 183 3.35 -1.32 38.04
CA PHE A 183 3.36 -1.99 39.34
C PHE A 183 3.22 -3.48 39.06
N THR A 184 4.35 -4.17 38.89
CA THR A 184 4.42 -5.63 39.02
C THR A 184 4.12 -5.95 40.47
N ALA A 185 2.88 -6.35 40.76
CA ALA A 185 2.55 -7.02 42.01
C ALA A 185 3.08 -8.46 41.96
N GLU A 186 4.41 -8.61 41.85
CA GLU A 186 5.08 -9.86 42.20
C GLU A 186 5.25 -9.86 43.73
N GLY A 187 4.46 -10.68 44.41
CA GLY A 187 4.70 -11.03 45.82
C GLY A 187 3.64 -10.65 46.85
N LEU A 188 2.41 -10.27 46.47
CA LEU A 188 1.31 -10.15 47.43
C LEU A 188 0.37 -11.36 47.31
N ALA A 189 0.48 -12.28 48.28
CA ALA A 189 -0.48 -13.34 48.49
C ALA A 189 -1.85 -12.71 48.77
N MET A 190 -2.80 -12.89 47.84
CA MET A 190 -4.19 -12.51 48.05
C MET A 190 -4.79 -13.41 49.14
N PRO A 191 -5.41 -12.87 50.21
CA PRO A 191 -6.13 -13.69 51.15
C PRO A 191 -7.32 -14.35 50.46
N THR A 192 -7.41 -15.67 50.52
CA THR A 192 -8.63 -16.39 50.13
C THR A 192 -9.79 -15.92 51.01
N PRO A 193 -10.90 -15.41 50.44
CA PRO A 193 -12.06 -15.04 51.23
C PRO A 193 -12.65 -16.28 51.92
N PRO A 194 -13.09 -16.17 53.18
CA PRO A 194 -13.63 -17.30 53.93
C PRO A 194 -14.91 -17.83 53.26
N LEU A 195 -15.07 -19.15 53.27
CA LEU A 195 -16.29 -19.81 52.81
C LEU A 195 -17.49 -19.39 53.68
N PRO A 196 -18.67 -19.10 53.10
CA PRO A 196 -19.89 -18.86 53.87
C PRO A 196 -20.29 -20.11 54.67
N GLN A 197 -20.77 -19.94 55.90
CA GLN A 197 -21.17 -21.04 56.78
C GLN A 197 -22.20 -21.95 56.09
N GLY A 198 -21.90 -23.26 56.06
CA GLY A 198 -22.75 -24.30 55.44
C GLY A 198 -22.34 -24.70 54.01
N ALA A 199 -21.34 -24.06 53.40
CA ALA A 199 -20.79 -24.48 52.11
C ALA A 199 -19.64 -25.50 52.31
N GLU A 200 -19.75 -26.68 51.70
CA GLU A 200 -18.72 -27.72 51.82
C GLU A 200 -17.57 -27.51 50.83
N ARG A 201 -17.84 -26.98 49.64
CA ARG A 201 -16.80 -26.86 48.60
C ARG A 201 -17.11 -25.79 47.55
N LYS A 202 -16.05 -25.15 47.04
CA LYS A 202 -16.08 -24.24 45.89
C LYS A 202 -15.21 -24.81 44.77
N VAL A 203 -15.80 -25.00 43.58
CA VAL A 203 -15.06 -25.41 42.37
C VAL A 203 -15.23 -24.31 41.34
N GLY A 204 -14.16 -23.57 41.08
CA GLY A 204 -14.20 -22.38 40.23
C GLY A 204 -15.13 -21.30 40.81
N HIS A 205 -16.18 -20.94 40.07
CA HIS A 205 -17.16 -19.91 40.45
C HIS A 205 -18.43 -20.47 41.12
N LEU A 206 -18.53 -21.79 41.29
CA LEU A 206 -19.72 -22.46 41.84
C LEU A 206 -19.52 -22.86 43.31
N THR A 207 -20.55 -22.62 44.12
CA THR A 207 -20.62 -22.99 45.54
C THR A 207 -21.60 -24.14 45.71
N VAL A 208 -21.17 -25.24 46.32
CA VAL A 208 -21.98 -26.46 46.53
C VAL A 208 -22.46 -26.54 47.98
N TYR A 209 -23.76 -26.75 48.17
CA TYR A 209 -24.41 -26.98 49.47
C TYR A 209 -24.99 -28.39 49.55
N SER A 210 -24.85 -29.06 50.70
CA SER A 210 -25.36 -30.41 50.94
C SER A 210 -26.88 -30.39 51.18
N GLY A 211 -27.67 -30.70 50.16
CA GLY A 211 -29.13 -30.85 50.26
C GLY A 211 -29.53 -32.24 50.76
N GLY A 212 -29.74 -32.40 52.06
CA GLY A 212 -30.32 -33.60 52.68
C GLY A 212 -31.79 -33.38 53.05
N LYS A 213 -32.68 -34.23 52.53
CA LYS A 213 -34.11 -34.28 52.88
C LYS A 213 -34.31 -34.61 54.36
N THR A 214 -35.14 -33.82 55.03
CA THR A 214 -36.11 -34.25 56.05
C THR A 214 -37.38 -33.44 55.86
#